data_AF-A0A9D8LIS6-F1
#
_entry.id   AF-A0A9D8LIS6-F1
#
_cell.length_a   1.000
_cell.length_b   1.000
_cell.length_c   1.000
_cell.angle_alpha   90.00
_cell.angle_beta   90.00
_cell.angle_gamma   90.00
#
_symmetry.space_group_name_H-M   'P 1'
#
loop_
_entity.id
_entity.type
_entity.pdbx_description
1 polymer ?
#
loop_
_entity_poly.entity_id
_entity_poly.type
_entity_poly.pdbx_seq_one_letter_code
_entity_poly.pdbx_strand_id
1 'polypeptide(L)'
;MTSRRQVMLGTAALALSPLLSVHSAQAQDIGVAGPLGDVWLGKPDAKVTIIEYASLTCGHCATFHRDTWPALKSKYIDTGKVRFVLREFPLDPLA
;
A
#
# COMPACT_ATOMS: atom_id res chain seq x y z
N MET A 1 -17.24 28.42 -58.23
CA MET A 1 -18.58 28.68 -57.64
C MET A 1 -18.96 27.47 -56.80
N THR A 2 -18.52 27.48 -55.53
CA THR A 2 -19.42 27.61 -54.36
C THR A 2 -20.46 26.50 -54.33
N SER A 3 -20.33 25.49 -53.47
CA SER A 3 -20.41 25.68 -52.02
C SER A 3 -20.07 24.34 -51.32
N ARG A 4 -18.94 24.13 -50.64
CA ARG A 4 -18.63 24.51 -49.24
C ARG A 4 -19.80 24.44 -48.22
N ARG A 5 -20.94 23.83 -48.57
CA ARG A 5 -22.14 23.78 -47.71
C ARG A 5 -22.49 22.42 -47.11
N GLN A 6 -21.68 21.38 -47.32
CA GLN A 6 -21.83 20.11 -46.59
C GLN A 6 -21.02 20.04 -45.28
N VAL A 7 -20.49 21.18 -44.81
CA VAL A 7 -19.70 21.26 -43.56
C VAL A 7 -20.58 21.34 -42.29
N MET A 8 -21.90 21.38 -42.39
CA MET A 8 -22.76 21.57 -41.22
C MET A 8 -23.97 20.66 -41.31
N LEU A 9 -23.90 19.46 -40.72
CA LEU A 9 -25.00 18.66 -40.14
C LEU A 9 -24.47 17.26 -39.82
N GLY A 10 -23.84 17.14 -38.65
CA GLY A 10 -23.32 15.90 -38.10
C GLY A 10 -22.89 16.15 -36.65
N THR A 11 -23.79 16.74 -35.88
CA THR A 11 -23.66 17.01 -34.46
C THR A 11 -23.40 15.72 -33.67
N ALA A 12 -22.31 15.75 -32.91
CA ALA A 12 -22.15 15.11 -31.61
C ALA A 12 -22.30 13.58 -31.54
N ALA A 13 -21.31 12.87 -32.07
CA ALA A 13 -20.90 11.58 -31.52
C ALA A 13 -19.47 11.70 -30.96
N LEU A 14 -19.23 12.71 -30.11
CA LEU A 14 -18.11 12.65 -29.19
C LEU A 14 -18.50 11.64 -28.13
N ALA A 15 -18.07 10.41 -28.35
CA ALA A 15 -18.06 9.34 -27.36
C ALA A 15 -17.61 9.94 -26.02
N LEU A 16 -18.53 10.00 -25.05
CA LEU A 16 -18.15 10.10 -23.64
C LEU A 16 -17.43 8.79 -23.31
N SER A 17 -16.14 8.73 -23.64
CA SER A 17 -15.21 7.80 -23.04
C SER A 17 -15.35 7.96 -21.52
N PRO A 18 -15.65 6.90 -20.75
CA PRO A 18 -15.60 6.99 -19.31
C PRO A 18 -14.13 7.11 -18.91
N LEU A 19 -13.62 8.35 -18.86
CA LEU A 19 -12.30 8.68 -18.29
C LEU A 19 -12.33 8.68 -16.76
N LEU A 20 -13.40 8.16 -16.15
CA LEU A 20 -13.48 7.89 -14.74
C LEU A 20 -13.06 6.44 -14.51
N SER A 21 -11.75 6.17 -14.57
CA SER A 21 -11.17 5.09 -13.79
C SER A 21 -11.31 5.46 -12.31
N VAL A 22 -12.55 5.31 -11.79
CA VAL A 22 -12.77 5.17 -10.36
C VAL A 22 -12.02 3.92 -9.98
N HIS A 23 -10.81 4.10 -9.43
CA HIS A 23 -10.13 3.02 -8.74
C HIS A 23 -10.98 2.71 -7.53
N SER A 24 -11.89 1.74 -7.68
CA SER A 24 -12.64 1.21 -6.56
C SER A 24 -11.63 0.70 -5.55
N ALA A 25 -11.53 1.36 -4.40
CA ALA A 25 -10.76 0.85 -3.27
C ALA A 25 -11.40 -0.47 -2.86
N GLN A 26 -10.80 -1.59 -3.27
CA GLN A 26 -11.20 -2.89 -2.76
C GLN A 26 -10.68 -3.00 -1.32
N ALA A 27 -11.57 -3.38 -0.41
CA ALA A 27 -11.17 -3.72 0.95
C ALA A 27 -10.31 -4.98 0.89
N GLN A 28 -9.01 -4.78 1.06
CA GLN A 28 -8.03 -5.86 1.17
C GLN A 28 -8.09 -6.44 2.57
N ASP A 29 -8.18 -7.77 2.68
CA ASP A 29 -8.08 -8.46 3.98
C ASP A 29 -6.62 -8.40 4.44
N ILE A 30 -6.32 -7.31 5.15
CA ILE A 30 -4.98 -7.06 5.67
C ILE A 30 -4.55 -8.13 6.67
N GLY A 31 -5.47 -8.89 7.29
CA GLY A 31 -5.12 -9.91 8.29
C GLY A 31 -4.30 -11.07 7.72
N VAL A 32 -4.46 -11.38 6.44
CA VAL A 32 -3.80 -12.52 5.79
C VAL A 32 -2.47 -12.09 5.15
N ALA A 33 -1.46 -12.95 5.24
CA ALA A 33 -0.19 -12.71 4.56
C ALA A 33 -0.39 -12.67 3.04
N GLY A 34 0.41 -11.85 2.35
CA GLY A 34 0.37 -11.76 0.89
C GLY A 34 0.80 -13.08 0.21
N PRO A 35 0.65 -13.18 -1.14
CA PRO A 35 0.96 -14.41 -1.89
C PRO A 35 2.40 -14.91 -1.73
N LEU A 36 3.33 -14.00 -1.43
CA LEU A 36 4.75 -14.32 -1.21
C LEU A 36 5.06 -14.71 0.24
N GLY A 37 4.07 -14.67 1.12
CA GLY A 37 4.23 -14.79 2.56
C GLY A 37 4.80 -13.53 3.21
N ASP A 38 4.94 -13.59 4.52
CA ASP A 38 5.53 -12.51 5.32
C ASP A 38 7.05 -12.61 5.35
N VAL A 39 7.71 -11.45 5.48
CA VAL A 39 9.12 -11.38 5.88
C VAL A 39 9.18 -11.05 7.37
N TRP A 40 9.96 -11.80 8.13
CA TRP A 40 10.03 -11.64 9.59
C TRP A 40 11.44 -11.61 10.15
N LEU A 41 11.54 -11.03 11.35
CA LEU A 41 12.71 -11.03 12.21
C LEU A 41 12.41 -11.75 13.53
N GLY A 42 13.43 -12.37 14.12
CA GLY A 42 13.32 -13.13 15.36
C GLY A 42 13.16 -14.64 15.14
N LYS A 43 12.83 -15.36 16.22
CA LYS A 43 12.72 -16.82 16.17
C LYS A 43 11.43 -17.27 15.47
N PRO A 44 11.47 -18.32 14.63
CA PRO A 44 10.28 -18.81 13.92
C PRO A 44 9.21 -19.38 14.86
N ASP A 45 9.61 -19.85 16.04
CA ASP A 45 8.76 -20.46 17.08
C ASP A 45 8.45 -19.50 18.25
N ALA A 46 8.71 -18.20 18.09
CA ALA A 46 8.39 -17.22 19.12
C ALA A 46 6.88 -17.23 19.46
N LYS A 47 6.56 -17.21 20.76
CA LYS A 47 5.17 -17.35 21.25
C LYS A 47 4.25 -16.21 20.83
N VAL A 48 4.82 -15.04 20.53
CA VAL A 48 4.09 -13.84 20.13
C VAL A 48 4.57 -13.39 18.76
N THR A 49 3.64 -13.08 17.86
CA THR A 49 3.93 -12.42 16.59
C THR A 49 3.39 -11.00 16.60
N ILE A 50 4.22 -10.02 16.27
CA ILE A 50 3.82 -8.63 16.02
C ILE A 50 3.85 -8.42 14.51
N ILE A 51 2.77 -7.88 13.95
CA ILE A 51 2.68 -7.51 12.54
C ILE A 51 2.47 -6.00 12.49
N GLU A 52 3.46 -5.28 11.98
CA GLU A 52 3.37 -3.84 11.75
C GLU A 52 2.97 -3.58 10.30
N TYR A 53 1.94 -2.74 10.11
CA TYR A 53 1.61 -2.15 8.81
C TYR A 53 2.15 -0.73 8.81
N ALA A 54 3.12 -0.45 7.95
CA ALA A 54 3.75 0.86 7.89
C ALA A 54 3.97 1.27 6.43
N SER A 55 3.87 2.57 6.18
CA SER A 55 4.34 3.18 4.93
C SER A 55 5.78 3.66 5.13
N LEU A 56 6.67 3.36 4.20
CA LEU A 56 8.06 3.87 4.26
C LEU A 56 8.16 5.40 4.19
N THR A 57 7.11 6.05 3.68
CA THR A 57 6.98 7.51 3.60
C THR A 57 6.33 8.14 4.84
N CYS A 58 5.87 7.36 5.82
CA CYS A 58 5.21 7.88 7.01
C CYS A 58 6.22 8.38 8.06
N GLY A 59 6.18 9.70 8.37
CA GLY A 59 7.06 10.31 9.37
C GLY A 59 6.89 9.78 10.81
N HIS A 60 5.67 9.33 11.17
CA HIS A 60 5.43 8.70 12.47
C HIS A 60 6.04 7.30 12.56
N CYS A 61 5.94 6.50 11.48
CA CYS A 61 6.60 5.20 11.37
C CYS A 61 8.12 5.37 11.44
N ALA A 62 8.68 6.35 10.72
CA ALA A 62 10.11 6.68 10.82
C ALA A 62 10.54 7.04 12.25
N THR A 63 9.70 7.78 12.98
CA THR A 63 9.94 8.12 14.40
C THR A 63 9.90 6.88 15.30
N PHE A 64 8.94 5.98 15.10
CA PHE A 64 8.90 4.70 15.81
C PHE A 64 10.17 3.87 15.56
N HIS A 65 10.60 3.74 14.30
CA HIS A 65 11.78 2.96 13.93
C HIS A 65 13.11 3.57 14.43
N ARG A 66 13.17 4.89 14.63
CA ARG A 66 14.33 5.56 15.19
C ARG A 66 14.38 5.45 16.72
N ASP A 67 13.25 5.71 17.39
CA ASP A 67 13.24 5.99 18.82
C ASP A 67 12.77 4.79 19.66
N THR A 68 11.82 3.99 19.16
CA THR A 68 11.18 2.89 19.91
C THR A 68 11.69 1.51 19.48
N TRP A 69 11.88 1.31 18.18
CA TRP A 69 12.30 0.04 17.59
C TRP A 69 13.57 -0.56 18.20
N PRO A 70 14.66 0.21 18.49
CA PRO A 70 15.87 -0.38 19.07
C PRO A 70 15.61 -1.10 20.40
N ALA A 71 14.78 -0.50 21.26
CA ALA A 71 14.42 -1.08 22.55
C ALA A 71 13.49 -2.30 22.39
N LEU A 72 12.51 -2.22 21.48
CA LEU A 72 11.60 -3.33 21.18
C LEU A 72 12.37 -4.54 20.63
N LYS A 73 13.26 -4.31 19.66
CA LYS A 73 14.10 -5.33 19.06
C LYS A 73 14.99 -6.01 20.10
N SER A 74 15.75 -5.23 20.85
CA SER A 74 16.67 -5.77 21.86
C SER A 74 15.95 -6.55 22.96
N LYS A 75 14.83 -6.03 23.49
CA LYS A 75 14.14 -6.66 24.62
C LYS A 75 13.31 -7.89 24.25
N TYR A 76 12.77 -7.93 23.03
CA TYR A 76 11.76 -8.95 22.67
C TYR A 76 12.11 -9.78 21.45
N ILE A 77 12.66 -9.17 20.39
CA ILE A 77 12.96 -9.89 19.15
C ILE A 77 14.27 -10.67 19.31
N ASP A 78 15.33 -9.99 19.76
CA ASP A 78 16.67 -10.59 19.92
C ASP A 78 16.71 -11.64 21.05
N THR A 79 15.85 -11.50 22.06
CA THR A 79 15.67 -12.51 23.11
C THR A 79 14.78 -13.69 22.69
N GLY A 80 14.23 -13.66 21.47
CA GLY A 80 13.39 -14.72 20.91
C GLY A 80 11.99 -14.80 21.50
N LYS A 81 11.52 -13.76 22.19
CA LYS A 81 10.16 -13.70 22.76
C LYS A 81 9.13 -13.34 21.69
N VAL A 82 9.54 -12.55 20.70
CA VAL A 82 8.67 -12.04 19.63
C VAL A 82 9.25 -12.36 18.26
N ARG A 83 8.37 -12.76 17.34
CA ARG A 83 8.60 -12.71 15.90
C ARG A 83 7.96 -11.44 15.37
N PHE A 84 8.71 -10.62 14.66
CA PHE A 84 8.23 -9.34 14.14
C PHE A 84 8.14 -9.39 12.62
N VAL A 85 7.01 -8.97 12.08
CA VAL A 85 6.72 -8.87 10.64
C VAL A 85 6.47 -7.41 10.31
N LEU A 86 7.10 -6.92 9.25
CA LEU A 86 6.74 -5.65 8.62
C LEU A 86 5.98 -5.96 7.33
N ARG A 87 4.73 -5.49 7.24
CA ARG A 87 3.94 -5.51 6.01
C ARG A 87 3.87 -4.09 5.46
N GLU A 88 4.34 -3.93 4.23
CA GLU A 88 4.30 -2.63 3.57
C GLU A 88 2.84 -2.17 3.41
N PHE A 89 2.58 -0.91 3.73
CA PHE A 89 1.28 -0.27 3.59
C PHE A 89 1.44 1.08 2.88
N PRO A 90 1.58 1.07 1.54
CA PRO A 90 1.81 2.28 0.77
C PRO A 90 0.63 3.24 0.90
N LEU A 91 0.91 4.47 1.33
CA LEU A 91 -0.09 5.54 1.42
C LEU A 91 -0.01 6.54 0.26
N ASP A 92 1.03 6.42 -0.57
CA ASP A 92 1.28 7.29 -1.71
C ASP A 92 2.09 6.55 -2.79
N PRO A 93 2.21 7.09 -4.01
CA PRO A 93 2.89 6.43 -5.13
C PRO A 93 4.42 6.30 -5.01
N LEU A 94 5.05 6.92 -4.01
CA LEU A 94 6.49 6.85 -3.79
C LEU A 94 6.90 5.71 -2.84
N ALA A 95 5.93 5.14 -2.12
CA ALA A 95 6.11 4.02 -1.20
C ALA A 95 6.14 2.67 -1.93
#